data_AF-A0A2N9M870-F1
#
_entry.id   AF-A0A2N9M870-F1
#
_cell.length_a   1.000
_cell.length_b   1.000
_cell.length_c   1.000
_cell.angle_alpha   90.00
_cell.angle_beta   90.00
_cell.angle_gamma   90.00
#
_symmetry.space_group_name_H-M   'P 1'
#
loop_
_entity.id
_entity.type
_entity.pdbx_description
1 polymer ?
#
loop_
_entity_poly.entity_id
_entity_poly.type
_entity_poly.pdbx_seq_one_letter_code
_entity_poly.pdbx_strand_id
1 'polypeptide(L)'
;MGVHAVFPDDRLAALKAFHEKGIFTWVSLEPTLDVESSLAIVVATHGFVDLFKVGKANYLGEYSKGLDWQDYTLRMIDLCARIGVRHYIERDLHHYLPSGHDNPSQVAQHF
;
A
#
# COMPACT_ATOMS: atom_id res chain seq x y z
N MET A 1 24.04 20.53 -9.45
CA MET A 1 23.56 19.61 -8.39
C MET A 1 22.12 19.30 -8.72
N GLY A 2 21.90 18.30 -9.59
CA GLY A 2 20.58 17.98 -10.12
C GLY A 2 19.83 17.08 -9.16
N VAL A 3 18.57 17.40 -8.88
CA VAL A 3 17.66 16.52 -8.17
C VAL A 3 17.50 15.23 -8.97
N HIS A 4 18.03 14.11 -8.48
CA HIS A 4 17.73 12.80 -9.03
C HIS A 4 16.27 12.49 -8.70
N ALA A 5 15.36 12.78 -9.62
CA ALA A 5 14.09 12.08 -9.65
C ALA A 5 14.42 10.63 -10.03
N VAL A 6 14.61 9.79 -9.01
CA VAL A 6 14.78 8.34 -9.17
C VAL A 6 13.55 7.85 -9.93
N PHE A 7 13.75 7.31 -11.13
CA PHE A 7 12.66 6.84 -11.98
C PHE A 7 11.88 5.75 -11.23
N PRO A 8 10.57 5.57 -11.50
CA PRO A 8 9.78 4.54 -10.82
C PRO A 8 10.45 3.16 -10.83
N ASP A 9 11.08 2.80 -11.95
CA ASP A 9 11.80 1.53 -12.13
C ASP A 9 12.98 1.37 -11.17
N ASP A 10 13.71 2.45 -10.89
CA ASP A 10 14.84 2.45 -9.95
C ASP A 10 14.36 2.20 -8.50
N ARG A 11 13.15 2.67 -8.14
CA ARG A 11 12.57 2.43 -6.81
C ARG A 11 12.09 1.00 -6.65
N LEU A 12 11.45 0.44 -7.68
CA LEU A 12 11.03 -0.96 -7.69
C LEU A 12 12.25 -1.89 -7.64
N ALA A 13 13.30 -1.58 -8.40
CA ALA A 13 14.56 -2.31 -8.36
C ALA A 13 15.21 -2.24 -6.96
N ALA A 14 15.19 -1.08 -6.31
CA ALA A 14 15.70 -0.94 -4.95
C ALA A 14 14.90 -1.75 -3.93
N LEU A 15 13.56 -1.70 -3.97
CA LEU A 15 12.70 -2.53 -3.09
C LEU A 15 13.01 -4.01 -3.29
N LYS A 16 13.09 -4.47 -4.54
CA LYS A 16 13.43 -5.86 -4.86
C LYS A 16 14.81 -6.24 -4.32
N ALA A 17 15.83 -5.41 -4.53
CA ALA A 17 17.18 -5.66 -4.05
C ALA A 17 17.29 -5.66 -2.51
N PHE A 18 16.47 -4.87 -1.81
CA PHE A 18 16.42 -4.90 -0.35
C PHE A 18 15.74 -6.17 0.17
N HIS A 19 14.60 -6.54 -0.42
CA HIS A 19 13.89 -7.78 -0.07
C HIS A 19 14.77 -9.02 -0.31
N GLU A 20 15.47 -9.09 -1.44
CA GLU A 20 16.42 -10.18 -1.76
C GLU A 20 17.58 -10.29 -0.76
N LYS A 21 17.89 -9.20 -0.04
CA LYS A 21 18.91 -9.18 1.03
C LYS A 21 18.33 -9.46 2.43
N GLY A 22 17.05 -9.80 2.53
CA GLY A 22 16.36 -10.02 3.81
C GLY A 22 16.00 -8.75 4.57
N ILE A 23 16.13 -7.57 3.94
CA ILE A 23 15.73 -6.31 4.56
C ILE A 23 14.22 -6.15 4.37
N PHE A 24 13.49 -5.99 5.47
CA PHE A 24 12.04 -5.79 5.44
C PHE A 24 11.64 -4.59 4.58
N THR A 25 10.78 -4.82 3.59
CA THR A 25 10.28 -3.80 2.66
C THR A 25 8.83 -3.45 2.91
N TRP A 26 8.47 -2.19 2.72
CA TRP A 26 7.08 -1.77 2.83
C TRP A 26 6.76 -0.63 1.88
N VAL A 27 5.48 -0.54 1.50
CA VAL A 27 4.96 0.50 0.63
C VAL A 27 3.74 1.13 1.30
N SER A 28 3.74 2.46 1.42
CA SER A 28 2.50 3.20 1.73
C SER A 28 1.82 3.60 0.43
N LEU A 29 0.55 3.19 0.28
CA LEU A 29 -0.29 3.51 -0.86
C LEU A 29 -1.00 4.84 -0.57
N GLU A 30 -0.20 5.90 -0.45
CA GLU A 30 -0.69 7.26 -0.22
C GLU A 30 0.20 8.31 -0.92
N PRO A 31 -0.38 9.44 -1.36
CA PRO A 31 -1.83 9.67 -1.45
C PRO A 31 -2.50 8.74 -2.48
N THR A 32 -3.65 8.17 -2.12
CA THR A 32 -4.46 7.37 -3.07
C THR A 32 -5.18 8.29 -4.04
N LEU A 33 -4.75 8.31 -5.29
CA LEU A 33 -5.37 9.10 -6.36
C LEU A 33 -6.35 8.29 -7.23
N ASP A 34 -6.12 6.99 -7.34
CA ASP A 34 -6.87 6.08 -8.19
C ASP A 34 -6.87 4.68 -7.57
N VAL A 35 -8.05 4.05 -7.51
CA VAL A 35 -8.23 2.71 -6.93
C VAL A 35 -7.45 1.67 -7.73
N GLU A 36 -7.59 1.70 -9.07
CA GLU A 36 -6.98 0.68 -9.93
C GLU A 36 -5.46 0.74 -9.88
N SER A 37 -4.88 1.94 -9.84
CA SER A 37 -3.45 2.15 -9.72
C SER A 37 -2.89 1.56 -8.42
N SER A 38 -3.55 1.80 -7.28
CA SER A 38 -3.13 1.23 -6.01
C SER A 38 -3.20 -0.31 -6.03
N LEU A 39 -4.27 -0.89 -6.59
CA LEU A 39 -4.39 -2.35 -6.73
C LEU A 39 -3.31 -2.92 -7.68
N ALA A 40 -3.02 -2.24 -8.78
CA ALA A 40 -1.99 -2.63 -9.73
C ALA A 40 -0.59 -2.62 -9.10
N ILE A 41 -0.28 -1.63 -8.24
CA ILE A 41 0.98 -1.60 -7.48
C ILE A 41 1.10 -2.82 -6.59
N VAL A 42 0.05 -3.17 -5.84
CA VAL A 42 0.07 -4.38 -4.98
C VAL A 42 0.32 -5.62 -5.82
N VAL A 43 -0.41 -5.81 -6.93
CA VAL A 43 -0.22 -6.95 -7.84
C VAL A 43 1.18 -6.99 -8.43
N ALA A 44 1.75 -5.84 -8.83
CA ALA A 44 3.08 -5.80 -9.45
C ALA A 44 4.22 -6.04 -8.45
N THR A 45 4.01 -5.76 -7.16
CA THR A 45 5.10 -5.67 -6.17
C THR A 45 5.00 -6.66 -5.01
N HIS A 46 3.88 -7.38 -4.86
CA HIS A 46 3.65 -8.32 -3.75
C HIS A 46 4.75 -9.39 -3.56
N GLY A 47 5.48 -9.74 -4.62
CA GLY A 47 6.58 -10.70 -4.54
C GLY A 47 7.86 -10.18 -3.87
N PHE A 48 7.95 -8.87 -3.60
CA PHE A 48 9.12 -8.25 -2.96
C PHE A 48 8.77 -7.09 -2.01
N VAL A 49 7.50 -6.98 -1.62
CA VAL A 49 7.00 -6.03 -0.62
C VAL A 49 6.42 -6.81 0.55
N ASP A 50 7.04 -6.67 1.72
CA ASP A 50 6.67 -7.44 2.91
C ASP A 50 5.40 -6.92 3.61
N LEU A 51 5.06 -5.65 3.41
CA LEU A 51 3.91 -4.98 4.00
C LEU A 51 3.39 -3.83 3.13
N PHE A 52 2.08 -3.80 2.88
CA PHE A 52 1.38 -2.64 2.32
C PHE A 52 0.64 -1.85 3.40
N LYS A 53 0.78 -0.52 3.39
CA LYS A 53 -0.06 0.38 4.19
C LYS A 53 -1.08 1.03 3.26
N VAL A 54 -2.36 0.91 3.57
CA VAL A 54 -3.47 1.36 2.74
C VAL A 54 -4.10 2.57 3.42
N GLY A 55 -3.96 3.76 2.83
CA GLY A 55 -4.46 5.02 3.39
C GLY A 55 -5.12 5.92 2.36
N LYS A 56 -5.74 7.01 2.80
CA LYS A 56 -6.42 7.97 1.89
C LYS A 56 -5.45 8.99 1.31
N ALA A 57 -5.89 9.64 0.24
CA ALA A 57 -5.34 10.92 -0.19
C ALA A 57 -5.67 12.02 0.84
N ASN A 58 -4.74 12.28 1.76
CA ASN A 58 -4.82 13.43 2.66
C ASN A 58 -4.34 14.71 1.94
N TYR A 59 -4.90 15.86 2.29
CA TYR A 59 -4.50 17.21 1.81
C TYR A 59 -4.67 17.50 0.31
N LEU A 60 -5.32 16.63 -0.46
CA LEU A 60 -5.50 16.78 -1.90
C LEU A 60 -6.84 17.45 -2.32
N GLY A 61 -7.66 17.87 -1.36
CA GLY A 61 -8.84 18.70 -1.61
C GLY A 61 -9.79 18.11 -2.65
N GLU A 62 -9.85 18.71 -3.85
CA GLU A 62 -10.75 18.29 -4.92
C GLU A 62 -10.29 17.04 -5.67
N TYR A 63 -8.99 16.74 -5.67
CA TYR A 63 -8.42 15.60 -6.39
C TYR A 63 -8.79 14.24 -5.76
N SER A 64 -9.34 14.25 -4.55
CA SER A 64 -9.90 13.07 -3.90
C SER A 64 -11.43 13.05 -3.87
N LYS A 65 -12.10 14.08 -4.45
CA LYS A 65 -13.55 14.10 -4.61
C LYS A 65 -13.93 13.09 -5.70
N GLY A 66 -14.56 11.99 -5.29
CA GLY A 66 -15.09 10.97 -6.21
C GLY A 66 -14.55 9.57 -5.97
N LEU A 67 -13.53 9.41 -5.12
CA LEU A 67 -13.11 8.08 -4.68
C LEU A 67 -14.13 7.50 -3.70
N ASP A 68 -14.67 6.34 -4.02
CA ASP A 68 -15.42 5.52 -3.08
C ASP A 68 -14.42 4.83 -2.14
N TRP A 69 -14.25 5.41 -0.96
CA TRP A 69 -13.33 4.90 0.05
C TRP A 69 -13.78 3.56 0.65
N GLN A 70 -15.08 3.26 0.62
CA GLN A 70 -15.59 1.96 1.05
C GLN A 70 -15.18 0.89 0.04
N ASP A 71 -15.47 1.11 -1.24
CA ASP A 71 -15.05 0.22 -2.33
C ASP A 71 -13.54 0.00 -2.31
N TYR A 72 -12.76 1.09 -2.21
CA TYR A 72 -11.30 1.01 -2.12
C TYR A 72 -10.82 0.10 -0.98
N THR A 73 -11.36 0.31 0.23
CA THR A 73 -10.97 -0.46 1.41
C THR A 73 -11.29 -1.94 1.23
N LEU A 74 -12.51 -2.25 0.79
CA LEU A 74 -12.97 -3.63 0.66
C LEU A 74 -12.20 -4.38 -0.44
N ARG A 75 -11.95 -3.73 -1.58
CA ARG A 75 -11.16 -4.31 -2.67
C ARG A 75 -9.70 -4.52 -2.28
N MET A 76 -9.11 -3.62 -1.50
CA MET A 76 -7.77 -3.80 -0.97
C MET A 76 -7.66 -4.99 -0.01
N ILE A 77 -8.62 -5.13 0.90
CA ILE A 77 -8.68 -6.26 1.83
C ILE A 77 -8.84 -7.58 1.05
N ASP A 78 -9.76 -7.62 0.09
CA ASP A 78 -9.99 -8.81 -0.74
C ASP A 78 -8.75 -9.19 -1.56
N LEU A 79 -8.12 -8.21 -2.21
CA LEU A 79 -6.89 -8.44 -2.98
C LEU A 79 -5.77 -9.00 -2.07
N CYS A 80 -5.50 -8.33 -0.94
CA CYS A 80 -4.42 -8.74 -0.03
C CYS A 80 -4.66 -10.13 0.54
N ALA A 81 -5.91 -10.45 0.91
CA ALA A 81 -6.29 -11.79 1.36
C ALA A 81 -6.10 -12.84 0.26
N ARG A 82 -6.50 -12.54 -0.98
CA ARG A 82 -6.40 -13.46 -2.12
C ARG A 82 -4.97 -13.79 -2.52
N ILE A 83 -4.06 -12.81 -2.45
CA ILE A 83 -2.65 -13.01 -2.84
C ILE A 83 -1.73 -13.31 -1.63
N GLY A 84 -2.27 -13.31 -0.42
CA GLY A 84 -1.55 -13.70 0.80
C GLY A 84 -0.47 -12.71 1.26
N VAL A 85 -0.67 -11.41 1.05
CA VAL A 85 0.25 -10.38 1.56
C VAL A 85 -0.24 -9.73 2.84
N ARG A 86 0.71 -9.26 3.65
CA ARG A 86 0.42 -8.48 4.84
C ARG A 86 0.04 -7.07 4.45
N HIS A 87 -0.98 -6.55 5.12
CA HIS A 87 -1.41 -5.17 4.98
C HIS A 87 -1.78 -4.55 6.32
N TYR A 88 -1.71 -3.22 6.36
CA TYR A 88 -2.23 -2.39 7.43
C TYR A 88 -3.19 -1.36 6.83
N ILE A 89 -4.42 -1.31 7.33
CA ILE A 89 -5.39 -0.28 6.95
C ILE A 89 -5.24 0.92 7.88
N GLU A 90 -4.98 2.09 7.30
CA GLU A 90 -4.81 3.32 8.07
C GLU A 90 -6.10 3.77 8.74
N ARG A 91 -5.93 4.55 9.82
CA ARG A 91 -7.01 4.92 10.76
C ARG A 91 -8.19 5.62 10.10
N ASP A 92 -7.91 6.40 9.05
CA ASP A 92 -8.91 7.14 8.29
C ASP A 92 -9.85 6.23 7.48
N LEU A 93 -9.48 4.98 7.20
CA LEU A 93 -10.28 3.96 6.52
C LEU A 93 -10.95 2.98 7.50
N HIS A 94 -10.69 3.06 8.81
CA HIS A 94 -11.18 2.09 9.80
C HIS A 94 -12.71 1.92 9.82
N HIS A 95 -13.47 2.98 9.49
CA HIS A 95 -14.94 2.89 9.42
C HIS A 95 -15.46 2.02 8.28
N TYR A 96 -14.63 1.64 7.31
CA TYR A 96 -14.98 0.72 6.22
C TYR A 96 -14.51 -0.71 6.47
N LEU A 97 -13.85 -0.99 7.60
CA LEU A 97 -13.39 -2.33 7.91
C LEU A 97 -14.59 -3.27 8.12
N PRO A 98 -14.55 -4.49 7.56
CA PRO A 98 -15.48 -5.55 7.93
C PRO A 98 -15.43 -5.82 9.44
N SER A 99 -16.56 -6.20 10.03
CA SER A 99 -16.61 -6.55 11.45
C SER A 99 -15.68 -7.71 11.76
N GLY A 100 -14.82 -7.54 12.77
CA GLY A 100 -13.84 -8.56 13.17
C GLY A 100 -12.62 -8.67 12.25
N HIS A 101 -12.44 -7.75 11.29
CA HIS A 101 -11.24 -7.71 10.45
C HIS A 101 -9.97 -7.49 11.31
N ASP A 102 -9.00 -8.39 11.19
CA ASP A 102 -7.71 -8.27 11.85
C ASP A 102 -6.84 -7.22 11.14
N ASN A 103 -6.48 -6.16 11.86
CA ASN A 103 -5.68 -5.04 11.34
C ASN A 103 -4.50 -4.76 12.28
N PRO A 104 -3.45 -5.60 12.26
CA PRO A 104 -2.33 -5.44 13.17
C PRO A 104 -1.54 -4.16 12.85
N SER A 105 -1.56 -3.20 13.78
CA SER A 105 -0.77 -1.96 13.67
C SER A 105 0.74 -2.17 13.85
N GLN A 106 1.13 -3.33 14.35
CA GLN A 106 2.53 -3.73 14.57
C GLN A 106 2.81 -5.02 13.80
N VAL A 107 3.44 -4.88 12.64
CA VAL A 107 4.02 -6.00 11.92
C VAL A 107 5.49 -6.08 12.30
N ALA A 108 5.93 -7.23 12.80
CA ALA A 108 7.34 -7.45 13.15
C ALA A 108 8.22 -7.22 11.90
N GLN A 109 9.09 -6.22 12.00
CA GLN A 109 10.07 -5.88 10.97
C GLN A 109 11.36 -6.61 11.34
N HIS A 110 11.69 -7.66 10.60
CA HIS A 110 12.92 -8.41 10.82
C HIS A 110 14.03 -7.84 9.92
N PHE A 111 15.24 -7.80 10.45
CA PHE A 111 16.47 -7.39 9.76
C PHE A 111 17.48 -8.53 9.80
#